data_AF-E0RWZ5-F1
#
_entry.id   AF-E0RWZ5-F1
#
_cell.length_a   1.000
_cell.length_b   1.000
_cell.length_c   1.000
_cell.angle_alpha   90.00
_cell.angle_beta   90.00
_cell.angle_gamma   90.00
#
_symmetry.space_group_name_H-M   'P 1'
#
loop_
_entity.id
_entity.type
_entity.pdbx_description
1 polymer ?
#
loop_
_entity_poly.entity_id
_entity_poly.type
_entity_poly.pdbx_seq_one_letter_code
_entity_poly.pdbx_strand_id
1 'polypeptide(L)'
;MREKEEQRYGRNKETQVDKKYLESGEFRKKFDGISDSENLNRLLYQLAKKMLFHRAGTRFEDMYWISPNNYQVLAQETETDIEKKVLYSSKTKQIIKDNPNLITIHSHPDSFPPSIEDFNSNYENKYGLGIVVTHSGIVYMYSSQEHIEPVYYKLKVDEYYLEGYNESESQIKALEYCMSHFDIYFKEVTCDARRGNGYVLRR
;
A
#
# COMPACT_ATOMS: atom_id res chain seq x y z
N MET A 1 -5.54 -23.02 38.42
CA MET A 1 -5.57 -22.32 37.12
C MET A 1 -4.17 -21.79 36.88
N ARG A 2 -3.48 -22.25 35.82
CA ARG A 2 -2.16 -21.73 35.43
C ARG A 2 -2.40 -20.74 34.30
N GLU A 3 -2.12 -19.48 34.58
CA GLU A 3 -2.04 -18.43 33.57
C GLU A 3 -1.05 -18.89 32.50
N LYS A 4 -1.53 -19.03 31.27
CA LYS A 4 -0.65 -19.18 30.11
C LYS A 4 0.01 -17.82 29.91
N GLU A 5 1.26 -17.71 30.35
CA GLU A 5 2.22 -16.81 29.73
C GLU A 5 2.35 -17.22 28.27
N GLU A 6 1.45 -16.71 27.43
CA GLU A 6 1.60 -16.77 25.98
C GLU A 6 2.79 -15.87 25.61
N GLN A 7 3.92 -16.56 25.49
CA GLN A 7 5.12 -16.21 24.72
C GLN A 7 4.99 -14.88 23.97
N ARG A 8 5.61 -13.83 24.51
CA ARG A 8 6.00 -12.65 23.73
C ARG A 8 7.02 -13.12 22.69
N TYR A 9 6.56 -13.61 21.54
CA TYR A 9 7.38 -13.73 20.34
C TYR A 9 8.05 -12.38 20.14
N GLY A 10 9.38 -12.35 20.24
CA GLY A 10 10.17 -11.13 20.17
C GLY A 10 9.80 -10.39 18.89
N ARG A 11 9.36 -9.13 19.02
CA ARG A 11 9.01 -8.28 17.89
C ARG A 11 10.09 -8.37 16.81
N ASN A 12 9.69 -8.54 15.55
CA ASN A 12 10.65 -8.53 14.45
C ASN A 12 11.30 -7.14 14.39
N LYS A 13 12.63 -7.10 14.48
CA LYS A 13 13.40 -5.85 14.46
C LYS A 13 13.37 -5.18 13.09
N GLU A 14 13.34 -5.98 12.03
CA GLU A 14 13.37 -5.52 10.64
C GLU A 14 12.06 -4.83 10.24
N THR A 15 10.96 -5.15 10.95
CA THR A 15 9.64 -4.53 10.72
C THR A 15 9.28 -3.53 11.82
N GLN A 16 10.25 -3.03 12.60
CA GLN A 16 10.01 -1.89 13.49
C GLN A 16 9.77 -0.63 12.68
N VAL A 17 8.95 0.27 13.23
CA VAL A 17 8.67 1.59 12.65
C VAL A 17 9.33 2.68 13.49
N ASP A 18 9.86 3.71 12.83
CA ASP A 18 10.31 4.92 13.50
C ASP A 18 9.11 5.79 13.87
N LYS A 19 8.65 5.65 15.12
CA LYS A 19 7.48 6.38 15.60
C LYS A 19 7.64 7.90 15.56
N LYS A 20 8.86 8.41 15.79
CA LYS A 20 9.11 9.85 15.77
C LYS A 20 8.99 10.39 14.35
N TYR A 21 9.54 9.65 13.38
CA TYR A 21 9.39 10.01 11.97
C TYR A 21 7.93 9.97 11.52
N LEU A 22 7.15 8.94 11.91
CA LEU A 22 5.72 8.85 11.58
C LEU A 22 4.86 9.96 12.22
N GLU A 23 5.35 10.60 13.28
CA GLU A 23 4.72 11.77 13.91
C GLU A 23 5.21 13.11 13.35
N SER A 24 6.22 13.08 12.47
CA SER A 24 6.83 14.28 11.93
C SER A 24 5.95 14.99 10.89
N GLY A 25 6.18 16.29 10.75
CA GLY A 25 5.57 17.08 9.66
C GLY A 25 6.04 16.64 8.28
N GLU A 26 7.23 16.05 8.16
CA GLU A 26 7.77 15.51 6.91
C GLU A 26 6.94 14.35 6.40
N PHE A 27 6.69 13.34 7.24
CA PHE A 27 5.84 12.20 6.87
C PHE A 27 4.41 12.66 6.56
N ARG A 28 3.85 13.58 7.35
CA ARG A 28 2.53 14.17 7.08
C ARG A 28 2.44 14.82 5.70
N LYS A 29 3.44 15.60 5.31
CA LYS A 29 3.44 16.34 4.03
C LYS A 29 3.40 15.45 2.81
N LYS A 30 3.87 14.19 2.89
CA LYS A 30 3.74 13.23 1.78
C LYS A 30 2.27 13.12 1.34
N PHE A 31 1.34 13.02 2.30
CA PHE A 31 -0.08 12.84 2.00
C PHE A 31 -0.73 14.04 1.31
N ASP A 32 -0.15 15.24 1.43
CA ASP A 32 -0.67 16.43 0.77
C ASP A 32 -0.52 16.37 -0.76
N GLY A 33 0.39 15.53 -1.28
CA GLY A 33 0.63 15.31 -2.71
C GLY A 33 -0.25 14.24 -3.35
N ILE A 34 -1.10 13.56 -2.57
CA ILE A 34 -1.91 12.43 -3.07
C ILE A 34 -3.13 12.93 -3.86
N SER A 35 -3.84 13.91 -3.31
CA SER A 35 -5.06 14.48 -3.92
C SER A 35 -5.22 15.96 -3.60
N ASP A 36 -6.14 16.63 -4.29
CA ASP A 36 -6.52 18.02 -3.99
C ASP A 36 -7.44 18.16 -2.77
N SER A 37 -7.90 17.05 -2.19
CA SER A 37 -8.81 17.05 -1.05
C SER A 37 -8.04 16.94 0.26
N GLU A 38 -8.00 18.04 1.02
CA GLU A 38 -7.39 18.06 2.36
C GLU A 38 -8.03 17.04 3.31
N ASN A 39 -9.34 16.81 3.20
CA ASN A 39 -10.04 15.83 4.01
C ASN A 39 -9.58 14.39 3.70
N LEU A 40 -9.42 14.06 2.42
CA LEU A 40 -8.91 12.75 2.01
C LEU A 40 -7.45 12.58 2.45
N ASN A 41 -6.60 13.56 2.18
CA ASN A 41 -5.18 13.52 2.55
C ASN A 41 -5.01 13.35 4.06
N ARG A 42 -5.81 14.06 4.86
CA ARG A 42 -5.82 13.90 6.32
C ARG A 42 -6.27 12.50 6.73
N LEU A 43 -7.32 11.95 6.13
CA LEU A 43 -7.78 10.59 6.42
C LEU A 43 -6.68 9.56 6.11
N LEU A 44 -6.08 9.62 4.93
CA LEU A 44 -5.04 8.71 4.48
C LEU A 44 -3.84 8.72 5.43
N TYR A 45 -3.40 9.91 5.86
CA TYR A 45 -2.35 10.05 6.87
C TYR A 45 -2.71 9.38 8.20
N GLN A 46 -3.94 9.57 8.70
CA GLN A 46 -4.36 8.96 9.96
C GLN A 46 -4.44 7.43 9.86
N LEU A 47 -4.96 6.90 8.74
CA LEU A 47 -5.00 5.46 8.48
C LEU A 47 -3.60 4.89 8.39
N ALA A 48 -2.70 5.53 7.63
CA ALA A 48 -1.31 5.11 7.51
C ALA A 48 -0.63 4.99 8.88
N LYS A 49 -0.75 6.01 9.74
CA LYS A 49 -0.21 5.94 11.10
C LYS A 49 -0.82 4.82 11.93
N LYS A 50 -2.14 4.67 11.86
CA LYS A 50 -2.87 3.61 12.58
C LYS A 50 -2.31 2.24 12.20
N MET A 51 -2.16 1.97 10.90
CA MET A 51 -1.66 0.71 10.36
C MET A 51 -0.21 0.44 10.78
N LEU A 52 0.67 1.43 10.58
CA LEU A 52 2.10 1.28 10.87
C LEU A 52 2.36 1.10 12.37
N PHE A 53 1.59 1.77 13.24
CA PHE A 53 1.69 1.53 14.68
C PHE A 53 1.09 0.21 15.12
N HIS A 54 -0.01 -0.21 14.49
CA HIS A 54 -0.66 -1.47 14.79
C HIS A 54 0.23 -2.66 14.41
N ARG A 55 0.82 -2.65 13.22
CA ARG A 55 1.65 -3.73 12.68
C ARG A 55 3.13 -3.63 13.03
N ALA A 56 3.54 -2.63 13.81
CA ALA A 56 4.93 -2.46 14.22
C ALA A 56 5.51 -3.73 14.87
N GLY A 57 6.55 -4.30 14.25
CA GLY A 57 7.20 -5.53 14.70
C GLY A 57 6.51 -6.83 14.32
N THR A 58 5.53 -6.79 13.42
CA THR A 58 4.88 -7.96 12.82
C THR A 58 5.17 -8.01 11.31
N ARG A 59 4.80 -9.11 10.65
CA ARG A 59 4.85 -9.27 9.18
C ARG A 59 3.45 -9.33 8.58
N PHE A 60 2.47 -8.82 9.30
CA PHE A 60 1.07 -8.79 8.88
C PHE A 60 0.72 -7.44 8.27
N GLU A 61 -0.33 -7.44 7.47
CA GLU A 61 -0.79 -6.24 6.76
C GLU A 61 -2.15 -5.80 7.27
N ASP A 62 -2.39 -4.50 7.22
CA ASP A 62 -3.71 -3.91 7.32
C ASP A 62 -4.14 -3.40 5.94
N MET A 63 -5.44 -3.40 5.66
CA MET A 63 -6.00 -2.79 4.46
C MET A 63 -7.33 -2.09 4.74
N TYR A 64 -7.56 -0.97 4.06
CA TYR A 64 -8.79 -0.19 4.13
C TYR A 64 -9.31 0.15 2.73
N TRP A 65 -10.64 0.20 2.60
CA TRP A 65 -11.35 0.62 1.39
C TRP A 65 -12.16 1.88 1.69
N ILE A 66 -11.94 2.92 0.90
CA ILE A 66 -12.46 4.27 1.13
C ILE A 66 -13.32 4.66 -0.07
N SER A 67 -14.50 5.22 0.22
CA SER A 67 -15.36 5.81 -0.81
C SER A 67 -14.70 7.06 -1.41
N PRO A 68 -14.58 7.16 -2.75
CA PRO A 68 -14.07 8.37 -3.39
C PRO A 68 -15.04 9.56 -3.29
N ASN A 69 -16.32 9.30 -2.97
CA ASN A 69 -17.38 10.30 -3.00
C ASN A 69 -17.46 11.13 -1.71
N ASN A 70 -17.31 10.47 -0.57
CA ASN A 70 -17.48 11.09 0.75
C ASN A 70 -16.31 10.84 1.70
N TYR A 71 -15.25 10.17 1.22
CA TYR A 71 -14.05 9.81 1.98
C TYR A 71 -14.36 9.07 3.28
N GLN A 72 -15.36 8.18 3.27
CA GLN A 72 -15.63 7.27 4.38
C GLN A 72 -14.96 5.92 4.15
N VAL A 73 -14.43 5.32 5.21
CA VAL A 73 -13.97 3.93 5.22
C VAL A 73 -15.21 3.03 5.15
N LEU A 74 -15.34 2.25 4.09
CA LEU A 74 -16.44 1.33 3.89
C LEU A 74 -16.10 -0.09 4.39
N ALA A 75 -14.85 -0.52 4.20
CA ALA A 75 -14.33 -1.79 4.68
C ALA A 75 -12.92 -1.63 5.26
N GLN A 76 -12.55 -2.58 6.13
CA GLN A 76 -11.20 -2.74 6.65
C GLN A 76 -10.94 -4.22 6.90
N GLU A 77 -9.69 -4.64 6.71
CA GLU A 77 -9.18 -5.96 7.08
C GLU A 77 -7.89 -5.73 7.87
N THR A 78 -7.99 -5.80 9.21
CA THR A 78 -6.87 -5.47 10.13
C THR A 78 -6.54 -6.59 11.10
N GLU A 79 -7.32 -7.67 11.10
CA GLU A 79 -7.16 -8.75 12.08
C GLU A 79 -6.55 -10.00 11.46
N THR A 80 -6.08 -9.93 10.20
CA THR A 80 -5.41 -11.07 9.57
C THR A 80 -4.08 -11.35 10.24
N ASP A 81 -3.80 -12.63 10.42
CA ASP A 81 -2.60 -13.23 10.99
C ASP A 81 -1.81 -14.05 9.94
N ILE A 82 -2.11 -13.83 8.65
CA ILE A 82 -1.35 -14.39 7.54
C ILE A 82 -0.27 -13.39 7.13
N GLU A 83 0.98 -13.83 7.11
CA GLU A 83 2.10 -12.98 6.74
C GLU A 83 1.96 -12.47 5.29
N LYS A 84 2.20 -11.16 5.11
CA LYS A 84 2.29 -10.46 3.81
C LYS A 84 1.11 -10.71 2.88
N LYS A 85 -0.09 -10.82 3.45
CA LYS A 85 -1.30 -11.06 2.69
C LYS A 85 -2.52 -10.50 3.40
N VAL A 86 -3.39 -9.88 2.62
CA VAL A 86 -4.73 -9.48 3.06
C VAL A 86 -5.75 -10.48 2.54
N LEU A 87 -6.58 -11.02 3.43
CA LEU A 87 -7.72 -11.86 3.06
C LEU A 87 -9.01 -11.04 3.07
N TYR A 88 -9.75 -11.06 1.97
CA TYR A 88 -11.01 -10.32 1.88
C TYR A 88 -12.14 -11.15 2.48
N SER A 89 -12.76 -10.62 3.54
CA SER A 89 -13.99 -11.20 4.08
C SER A 89 -15.13 -11.13 3.07
N SER A 90 -16.16 -11.97 3.25
CA SER A 90 -17.37 -11.92 2.42
C SER A 90 -18.04 -10.55 2.42
N LYS A 91 -17.98 -9.84 3.55
CA LYS A 91 -18.51 -8.48 3.69
C LYS A 91 -17.72 -7.49 2.82
N THR A 92 -16.39 -7.56 2.88
CA THR A 92 -15.51 -6.70 2.06
C THR A 92 -15.71 -6.96 0.57
N LYS A 93 -15.80 -8.23 0.16
CA LYS A 93 -16.13 -8.61 -1.23
C LYS A 93 -17.44 -8.00 -1.70
N GLN A 94 -18.48 -8.01 -0.86
CA GLN A 94 -19.76 -7.39 -1.18
C GLN A 94 -19.62 -5.86 -1.33
N ILE A 95 -18.91 -5.20 -0.41
CA ILE A 95 -18.66 -3.75 -0.49
C ILE A 95 -17.93 -3.38 -1.78
N ILE A 96 -16.90 -4.14 -2.16
CA ILE A 96 -16.15 -3.94 -3.40
C ILE A 96 -17.08 -4.05 -4.61
N LYS A 97 -17.95 -5.06 -4.64
CA LYS A 97 -18.90 -5.27 -5.74
C LYS A 97 -19.91 -4.12 -5.86
N ASP A 98 -20.38 -3.58 -4.74
CA ASP A 98 -21.42 -2.56 -4.71
C ASP A 98 -20.89 -1.14 -4.90
N ASN A 99 -19.58 -0.93 -4.78
CA ASN A 99 -18.96 0.39 -4.82
C ASN A 99 -17.78 0.38 -5.81
N PRO A 100 -17.95 0.91 -7.03
CA PRO A 100 -16.85 1.03 -7.99
C PRO A 100 -15.85 2.12 -7.58
N ASN A 101 -14.65 2.08 -8.15
CA ASN A 101 -13.62 3.12 -8.03
C ASN A 101 -13.19 3.43 -6.59
N LEU A 102 -13.22 2.44 -5.69
CA LEU A 102 -12.74 2.60 -4.32
C LEU A 102 -11.27 3.03 -4.28
N ILE A 103 -10.93 3.83 -3.27
CA ILE A 103 -9.55 4.13 -2.93
C ILE A 103 -9.10 3.08 -1.89
N THR A 104 -7.99 2.41 -2.14
CA THR A 104 -7.43 1.43 -1.20
C THR A 104 -6.13 1.92 -0.59
N ILE A 105 -5.90 1.58 0.68
CA ILE A 105 -4.63 1.79 1.36
C ILE A 105 -4.28 0.54 2.16
N HIS A 106 -3.07 0.01 1.98
CA HIS A 106 -2.57 -1.13 2.73
C HIS A 106 -1.11 -0.93 3.17
N SER A 107 -0.65 -1.72 4.16
CA SER A 107 0.70 -1.60 4.72
C SER A 107 1.63 -2.72 4.27
N HIS A 108 2.88 -2.39 3.92
CA HIS A 108 3.92 -3.38 3.63
C HIS A 108 4.96 -3.47 4.76
N PRO A 109 5.11 -4.63 5.43
CA PRO A 109 6.02 -4.79 6.56
C PRO A 109 7.51 -4.78 6.18
N ASP A 110 7.88 -5.32 5.02
CA ASP A 110 9.30 -5.39 4.57
C ASP A 110 9.75 -4.14 3.80
N SER A 111 8.87 -3.15 3.68
CA SER A 111 9.14 -1.90 2.97
C SER A 111 9.45 -1.98 1.48
N PHE A 112 8.99 -3.04 0.82
CA PHE A 112 8.99 -3.15 -0.64
C PHE A 112 7.91 -2.26 -1.30
N PRO A 113 8.10 -1.89 -2.58
CA PRO A 113 7.07 -1.24 -3.39
C PRO A 113 5.81 -2.11 -3.53
N PRO A 114 4.72 -1.60 -4.14
CA PRO A 114 3.54 -2.42 -4.44
C PRO A 114 3.94 -3.65 -5.27
N SER A 115 3.43 -4.82 -4.91
CA SER A 115 3.65 -6.07 -5.65
C SER A 115 2.78 -6.12 -6.91
N ILE A 116 3.09 -7.01 -7.85
CA ILE A 116 2.25 -7.20 -9.04
C ILE A 116 0.83 -7.68 -8.69
N GLU A 117 0.68 -8.42 -7.59
CA GLU A 117 -0.63 -8.85 -7.08
C GLU A 117 -1.46 -7.65 -6.61
N ASP A 118 -0.83 -6.56 -6.16
CA ASP A 118 -1.53 -5.33 -5.81
C ASP A 118 -2.11 -4.66 -7.05
N PHE A 119 -1.34 -4.59 -8.15
CA PHE A 119 -1.83 -4.07 -9.44
C PHE A 119 -2.94 -4.96 -10.01
N ASN A 120 -2.76 -6.27 -9.98
CA ASN A 120 -3.77 -7.20 -10.49
C ASN A 120 -5.06 -7.11 -9.66
N SER A 121 -4.97 -7.07 -8.34
CA SER A 121 -6.12 -6.83 -7.47
C SER A 121 -6.78 -5.47 -7.74
N ASN A 122 -5.99 -4.43 -7.98
CA ASN A 122 -6.49 -3.09 -8.34
C ASN A 122 -7.30 -3.13 -9.65
N TYR A 123 -6.79 -3.80 -10.67
CA TYR A 123 -7.44 -3.98 -11.96
C TYR A 123 -8.71 -4.85 -11.85
N GLU A 124 -8.60 -6.05 -11.28
CA GLU A 124 -9.69 -7.01 -11.17
C GLU A 124 -10.89 -6.45 -10.40
N ASN A 125 -10.61 -5.72 -9.31
CA ASN A 125 -11.62 -5.11 -8.47
C ASN A 125 -12.00 -3.68 -8.89
N LYS A 126 -11.40 -3.16 -9.98
CA LYS A 126 -11.68 -1.82 -10.54
C LYS A 126 -11.55 -0.71 -9.50
N TYR A 127 -10.47 -0.76 -8.73
CA TYR A 127 -10.15 0.30 -7.78
C TYR A 127 -9.69 1.56 -8.50
N GLY A 128 -10.10 2.70 -7.97
CA GLY A 128 -9.75 4.00 -8.55
C GLY A 128 -8.32 4.39 -8.23
N LEU A 129 -7.82 4.05 -7.05
CA LEU A 129 -6.46 4.39 -6.60
C LEU A 129 -6.03 3.39 -5.53
N GLY A 130 -4.83 2.85 -5.67
CA GLY A 130 -4.16 2.06 -4.64
C GLY A 130 -3.04 2.85 -3.97
N ILE A 131 -2.88 2.64 -2.66
CA ILE A 131 -1.83 3.27 -1.86
C ILE A 131 -1.15 2.21 -0.99
N VAL A 132 0.18 2.21 -1.00
CA VAL A 132 0.99 1.38 -0.10
C VAL A 132 1.74 2.28 0.85
N VAL A 133 1.69 1.95 2.14
CA VAL A 133 2.46 2.60 3.19
C VAL A 133 3.41 1.59 3.83
N THR A 134 4.71 1.82 3.70
CA THR A 134 5.73 0.90 4.20
C THR A 134 6.10 1.16 5.65
N HIS A 135 6.67 0.17 6.34
CA HIS A 135 7.22 0.36 7.69
C HIS A 135 8.40 1.35 7.76
N SER A 136 9.13 1.54 6.65
CA SER A 136 10.11 2.62 6.48
C SER A 136 9.47 4.01 6.30
N GLY A 137 8.14 4.09 6.13
CA GLY A 137 7.40 5.32 5.89
C GLY A 137 7.59 5.89 4.48
N ILE A 138 7.96 5.04 3.53
CA ILE A 138 7.78 5.29 2.09
C ILE A 138 6.30 5.09 1.77
N VAL A 139 5.78 5.92 0.87
CA VAL A 139 4.40 5.88 0.44
C VAL A 139 4.38 5.80 -1.06
N TYR A 140 3.70 4.79 -1.61
CA TYR A 140 3.50 4.65 -3.05
C TYR A 140 2.04 4.83 -3.39
N MET A 141 1.79 5.47 -4.53
CA MET A 141 0.50 5.45 -5.20
C MET A 141 0.62 4.56 -6.42
N TYR A 142 -0.45 3.82 -6.72
CA TYR A 142 -0.51 2.98 -7.91
C TYR A 142 -1.94 2.83 -8.44
N SER A 143 -2.05 2.45 -9.70
CA SER A 143 -3.31 2.08 -10.35
C SER A 143 -3.00 1.15 -11.52
N SER A 144 -3.95 0.29 -11.88
CA SER A 144 -3.82 -0.64 -13.00
C SER A 144 -5.08 -0.65 -13.86
N GLN A 145 -4.90 -0.64 -15.17
CA GLN A 145 -5.96 -0.83 -16.16
C GLN A 145 -5.83 -2.13 -16.95
N GLU A 146 -4.82 -2.94 -16.61
CA GLU A 146 -4.70 -4.30 -17.13
C GLU A 146 -4.10 -5.27 -16.13
N HIS A 147 -4.22 -6.57 -16.44
CA HIS A 147 -3.63 -7.65 -15.67
C HIS A 147 -2.24 -7.98 -16.23
N ILE A 148 -1.24 -8.09 -15.36
CA ILE A 148 0.11 -8.52 -15.71
C ILE A 148 0.34 -9.89 -15.11
N GLU A 149 0.74 -10.85 -15.93
CA GLU A 149 1.07 -12.20 -15.48
C GLU A 149 2.19 -12.17 -14.42
N PRO A 150 1.98 -12.68 -13.19
CA PRO A 150 2.97 -12.59 -12.12
C PRO A 150 4.32 -13.22 -12.47
N VAL A 151 4.31 -14.28 -13.29
CA VAL A 151 5.53 -14.93 -13.79
C VAL A 151 6.34 -13.98 -14.67
N TYR A 152 5.68 -13.18 -15.50
CA TYR A 152 6.36 -12.20 -16.36
C TYR A 152 7.05 -11.12 -15.52
N TYR A 153 6.33 -10.56 -14.54
CA TYR A 153 6.91 -9.58 -13.62
C TYR A 153 8.10 -10.16 -12.86
N LYS A 154 7.98 -11.39 -12.35
CA LYS A 154 9.07 -12.07 -11.64
C LYS A 154 10.32 -12.23 -12.51
N LEU A 155 10.17 -12.62 -13.78
CA LEU A 155 11.30 -12.71 -14.72
C LEU A 155 12.02 -11.36 -14.89
N LYS A 156 11.28 -10.25 -14.88
CA LYS A 156 11.86 -8.90 -14.93
C LYS A 156 12.57 -8.50 -13.66
N VAL A 157 12.04 -8.87 -12.49
CA VAL A 157 12.75 -8.67 -11.22
C VAL A 157 14.06 -9.47 -11.22
N ASP A 158 14.02 -10.74 -11.62
CA ASP A 158 15.20 -11.61 -11.68
C ASP A 158 16.26 -11.07 -12.68
N GLU A 159 15.83 -10.52 -13.83
CA GLU A 159 16.70 -9.85 -14.81
C GLU A 159 17.51 -8.70 -14.17
N TYR A 160 16.83 -7.76 -13.49
CA TYR A 160 17.52 -6.66 -12.80
C TYR A 160 18.35 -7.13 -11.61
N TYR A 161 17.92 -8.17 -10.90
CA TYR A 161 18.73 -8.74 -9.83
C TYR A 161 20.05 -9.30 -10.36
N LEU A 162 20.03 -9.97 -11.52
CA LEU A 162 21.23 -10.48 -12.21
C LEU A 162 22.13 -9.36 -12.76
N GLU A 163 21.58 -8.18 -13.03
CA GLU A 163 22.35 -6.98 -13.37
C GLU A 163 23.07 -6.34 -12.17
N GLY A 164 22.81 -6.82 -10.94
CA GLY A 164 23.50 -6.41 -9.72
C GLY A 164 22.72 -5.43 -8.84
N TYR A 165 21.45 -5.17 -9.14
CA TYR A 165 20.57 -4.40 -8.27
C TYR A 165 20.16 -5.20 -7.03
N ASN A 166 19.93 -4.53 -5.91
CA ASN A 166 19.37 -5.22 -4.73
C ASN A 166 17.88 -5.56 -4.94
N GLU A 167 17.29 -6.34 -4.03
CA GLU A 167 15.92 -6.83 -4.16
C GLU A 167 14.87 -5.70 -4.31
N SER A 168 15.00 -4.62 -3.55
CA SER A 168 14.07 -3.48 -3.63
C SER A 168 14.25 -2.70 -4.93
N GLU A 169 15.50 -2.41 -5.30
CA GLU A 169 15.83 -1.73 -6.56
C GLU A 169 15.36 -2.53 -7.78
N SER A 170 15.52 -3.85 -7.75
CA SER A 170 15.10 -4.75 -8.83
C SER A 170 13.58 -4.72 -9.02
N GLN A 171 12.81 -4.70 -7.92
CA GLN A 171 11.36 -4.56 -7.97
C GLN A 171 10.94 -3.20 -8.53
N ILE A 172 11.56 -2.10 -8.06
CA ILE A 172 11.26 -0.76 -8.59
C ILE A 172 11.53 -0.71 -10.10
N LYS A 173 12.67 -1.23 -10.55
CA LYS A 173 13.02 -1.27 -11.98
C LYS A 173 12.07 -2.13 -12.81
N ALA A 174 11.65 -3.27 -12.28
CA ALA A 174 10.65 -4.10 -12.93
C ALA A 174 9.30 -3.35 -13.05
N LEU A 175 8.89 -2.61 -12.03
CA LEU A 175 7.69 -1.77 -12.09
C LEU A 175 7.84 -0.60 -13.08
N GLU A 176 8.99 0.06 -13.14
CA GLU A 176 9.27 1.11 -14.14
C GLU A 176 9.20 0.55 -15.56
N TYR A 177 9.79 -0.63 -15.78
CA TYR A 177 9.68 -1.35 -17.03
C TYR A 177 8.21 -1.65 -17.35
N CYS A 178 7.46 -2.22 -16.41
CA CYS A 178 6.05 -2.53 -16.61
C CYS A 178 5.22 -1.27 -16.90
N MET A 179 5.42 -0.17 -16.18
CA MET A 179 4.74 1.11 -16.43
C MET A 179 5.01 1.68 -17.83
N SER A 180 6.15 1.34 -18.46
CA SER A 180 6.46 1.76 -19.83
C SER A 180 5.90 0.84 -20.93
N HIS A 181 5.44 -0.36 -20.58
CA HIS A 181 4.96 -1.38 -21.54
C HIS A 181 3.51 -1.80 -21.34
N PHE A 182 2.94 -1.51 -20.17
CA PHE A 182 1.60 -1.86 -19.75
C PHE A 182 0.87 -0.61 -19.21
N ASP A 183 -0.46 -0.61 -19.24
CA ASP A 183 -1.34 0.41 -18.69
C ASP A 183 -1.46 0.28 -17.16
N ILE A 184 -0.30 0.40 -16.51
CA ILE A 184 -0.15 0.54 -15.08
C ILE A 184 0.50 1.88 -14.77
N TYR A 185 0.27 2.38 -13.57
CA TYR A 185 0.93 3.58 -13.09
C TYR A 185 1.36 3.36 -11.64
N PHE A 186 2.55 3.81 -11.30
CA PHE A 186 2.97 3.90 -9.91
C PHE A 186 3.93 5.06 -9.70
N LYS A 187 4.00 5.53 -8.45
CA LYS A 187 4.87 6.64 -8.08
C LYS A 187 5.11 6.65 -6.57
N GLU A 188 6.35 6.94 -6.17
CA GLU A 188 6.64 7.30 -4.78
C GLU A 188 6.13 8.72 -4.48
N VAL A 189 5.43 8.85 -3.35
CA VAL A 189 4.96 10.13 -2.84
C VAL A 189 6.06 10.81 -2.04
N THR A 190 6.56 11.92 -2.57
CA THR A 190 7.60 12.73 -1.95
C THR A 190 7.02 14.02 -1.36
N CYS A 191 7.67 14.57 -0.33
CA CYS A 191 7.26 15.80 0.34
C CYS A 191 7.37 17.06 -0.54
N ASP A 192 8.09 16.98 -1.66
CA ASP A 192 8.31 18.07 -2.62
C ASP A 192 7.35 18.04 -3.82
N ALA A 193 6.37 17.14 -3.83
CA ALA A 193 5.36 17.10 -4.88
C ALA A 193 4.57 18.42 -4.90
N ARG A 194 4.98 19.34 -5.80
CA ARG A 194 4.26 20.59 -6.08
C ARG A 194 2.79 20.23 -6.38
N ARG A 195 1.85 21.03 -5.85
CA ARG A 195 0.37 20.92 -5.94
C ARG A 195 -0.22 20.93 -7.37
N GLY A 196 0.43 20.34 -8.37
CA GLY A 196 0.04 20.38 -9.78
C GLY A 196 -0.08 19.02 -10.49
N ASN A 197 0.32 17.91 -9.84
CA ASN A 197 0.23 16.55 -10.39
C ASN A 197 -0.47 15.59 -9.40
N GLY A 198 -1.52 16.08 -8.72
CA GLY A 198 -2.36 15.23 -7.86
C GLY A 198 -3.12 14.20 -8.71
N TYR A 199 -3.47 13.06 -8.10
CA TYR A 199 -4.30 12.06 -8.79
C TYR A 199 -5.70 12.64 -9.00
N VAL A 200 -6.06 12.91 -10.25
CA VAL A 200 -7.42 13.29 -10.62
C VAL A 200 -8.23 12.01 -10.73
N LEU A 201 -9.16 11.79 -9.79
CA LEU A 201 -10.16 10.72 -9.88
C LEU A 201 -10.87 10.83 -11.24
N ARG A 202 -10.55 9.92 -12.17
CA ARG A 202 -11.28 9.83 -13.43
C ARG A 202 -12.71 9.39 -13.11
N ARG A 203 -13.66 10.25 -13.45
CA ARG A 203 -15.11 10.03 -13.27
C ARG A 203 -15.61 8.90 -14.16
#